data_AF-A0A7Y6E9B3-F1
#
_entry.id   AF-A0A7Y6E9B3-F1
#
_cell.length_a   1.000
_cell.length_b   1.000
_cell.length_c   1.000
_cell.angle_alpha   90.00
_cell.angle_beta   90.00
_cell.angle_gamma   90.00
#
_symmetry.space_group_name_H-M   'P 1'
#
loop_
_entity.id
_entity.type
_entity.pdbx_description
1 polymer ?
#
loop_
_entity_poly.entity_id
_entity_poly.type
_entity_poly.pdbx_seq_one_letter_code
_entity_poly.pdbx_strand_id
1 'polypeptide(L)'
;MGISAALIARPAGWPDGDEGGRGPELDSVLGQVRRLCSTAVGDAALFSFGEAAEFAAGVEELARAVDFLQLVGAAAVDRARKEAAAADSPVLDDGYRKSGDFLRDRLQITGTEAHRRLSLAGDVLPRTGITGQILPPLHEELAAA
;
A
#
# COMPACT_ATOMS: atom_id res chain seq x y z
N MET A 1 8.29 24.97 13.68
CA MET A 1 7.42 24.92 12.48
C MET A 1 6.78 23.54 12.47
N GLY A 2 5.58 23.46 13.03
CA GLY A 2 4.96 22.20 13.44
C GLY A 2 4.49 21.38 12.24
N ILE A 3 4.83 20.10 12.24
CA ILE A 3 4.20 19.11 11.38
C ILE A 3 2.72 19.05 11.75
N SER A 4 1.86 19.55 10.85
CA SER A 4 0.41 19.36 10.94
C SER A 4 0.13 17.86 11.03
N ALA A 5 -0.24 17.41 12.23
CA ALA A 5 -0.97 16.18 12.42
C ALA A 5 -2.33 16.39 11.74
N ALA A 6 -2.39 16.07 10.44
CA ALA A 6 -3.66 15.90 9.75
C ALA A 6 -4.37 14.75 10.49
N LEU A 7 -5.30 15.15 11.34
CA LEU A 7 -6.20 14.29 12.08
C LEU A 7 -6.92 13.43 11.03
N ILE A 8 -6.47 12.19 10.84
CA ILE A 8 -7.20 11.20 10.05
C ILE A 8 -8.45 10.91 10.87
N ALA A 9 -9.52 11.65 10.60
CA ALA A 9 -10.82 11.38 11.18
C ALA A 9 -11.19 9.95 10.81
N ARG A 10 -11.20 9.08 11.83
CA ARG A 10 -11.59 7.67 11.74
C ARG A 10 -13.12 7.64 11.57
N PRO A 11 -13.69 7.29 10.39
CA PRO A 11 -15.13 7.18 10.26
C PRO A 11 -15.66 6.01 11.09
N ALA A 12 -16.85 6.20 11.66
CA ALA A 12 -17.55 5.19 12.46
C ALA A 12 -17.89 3.97 11.58
N GLY A 13 -17.59 2.75 12.06
CA GLY A 13 -17.82 1.48 11.34
C GLY A 13 -16.59 0.59 11.16
N TRP A 14 -15.42 1.01 11.64
CA TRP A 14 -14.19 0.23 11.52
C TRP A 14 -14.25 -1.05 12.37
N PRO A 15 -14.09 -2.26 11.78
CA PRO A 15 -13.91 -3.46 12.57
C PRO A 15 -12.55 -3.39 13.28
N ASP A 16 -12.52 -3.60 14.59
CA ASP A 16 -11.26 -3.88 15.30
C ASP A 16 -10.73 -5.20 14.74
N GLY A 17 -9.71 -5.10 13.88
CA GLY A 17 -9.09 -6.23 13.23
C GLY A 17 -8.08 -6.89 14.17
N ASP A 18 -8.35 -8.14 14.50
CA ASP A 18 -7.46 -9.10 15.17
C ASP A 18 -6.01 -9.04 14.65
N GLU A 19 -5.04 -9.03 15.57
CA GLU A 19 -3.61 -8.76 15.36
C GLU A 19 -2.93 -9.87 14.54
N GLY A 20 -3.12 -9.86 13.22
CA GLY A 20 -2.33 -10.65 12.28
C GLY A 20 -0.90 -10.11 12.18
N GLY A 21 0.10 -10.96 12.42
CA GLY A 21 1.54 -10.65 12.55
C GLY A 21 2.26 -9.89 11.41
N ARG A 22 1.57 -9.40 10.36
CA ARG A 22 2.12 -8.44 9.38
C ARG A 22 2.04 -6.97 9.84
N GLY A 23 1.11 -6.64 10.73
CA GLY A 23 1.04 -5.32 11.39
C GLY A 23 2.35 -4.91 12.08
N PRO A 24 2.94 -5.75 12.96
CA PRO A 24 4.15 -5.39 13.69
C PRO A 24 5.41 -5.24 12.82
N GLU A 25 5.51 -5.99 11.72
CA GLU A 25 6.63 -5.86 10.78
C GLU A 25 6.57 -4.51 10.03
N LEU A 26 5.40 -4.15 9.51
CA LEU A 26 5.19 -2.86 8.85
C LEU A 26 5.42 -1.68 9.82
N ASP A 27 4.96 -1.80 11.06
CA ASP A 27 5.21 -0.78 12.10
C ASP A 27 6.70 -0.64 12.42
N SER A 28 7.44 -1.74 12.47
CA SER A 28 8.91 -1.73 12.64
C SER A 28 9.60 -1.03 11.46
N VAL A 29 9.24 -1.37 10.22
CA VAL A 29 9.78 -0.73 9.01
C VAL A 29 9.46 0.77 8.99
N LEU A 30 8.22 1.16 9.29
CA LEU A 30 7.83 2.57 9.42
C LEU A 30 8.66 3.29 10.50
N GLY A 31 8.94 2.62 11.62
CA GLY A 31 9.84 3.12 12.65
C GLY A 31 11.27 3.33 12.15
N GLN A 32 11.80 2.41 11.34
CA GLN A 32 13.13 2.52 10.74
C GLN A 32 13.22 3.69 9.75
N VAL A 33 12.25 3.79 8.83
CA VAL A 33 12.18 4.89 7.85
C VAL A 33 12.08 6.25 8.55
N ARG A 34 11.23 6.37 9.58
CA ARG A 34 11.11 7.61 10.37
C ARG A 34 12.43 8.01 11.03
N ARG A 35 13.17 7.05 11.58
CA ARG A 35 14.50 7.32 12.15
C ARG A 35 15.48 7.78 11.08
N LEU A 36 15.53 7.10 9.92
CA LEU A 36 16.37 7.52 8.79
C LEU A 36 16.04 8.94 8.35
N CYS A 37 14.76 9.28 8.17
CA CYS A 37 14.33 10.62 7.79
C CYS A 37 14.74 11.71 8.81
N SER A 38 14.87 11.36 10.09
CA SER A 38 15.18 12.34 11.13
C SER A 38 16.61 12.90 11.06
N THR A 39 17.55 12.17 10.44
CA THR A 39 18.95 12.60 10.29
C THR A 39 19.36 12.82 8.83
N ALA A 40 18.60 12.26 7.87
CA ALA A 40 18.96 12.21 6.46
C ALA A 40 19.46 13.52 5.84
N VAL A 41 18.88 14.68 6.19
CA VAL A 41 19.32 15.98 5.63
C VAL A 41 20.73 16.36 6.11
N GLY A 42 21.02 16.11 7.40
CA GLY A 42 22.33 16.39 7.98
C GLY A 42 23.39 15.41 7.48
N ASP A 43 23.04 14.13 7.42
CA ASP A 43 23.92 13.08 6.92
C ASP A 43 24.24 13.31 5.43
N ALA A 44 23.22 13.61 4.61
CA ALA A 44 23.38 13.83 3.18
C ALA A 44 24.25 15.05 2.83
N ALA A 45 24.28 16.07 3.70
CA ALA A 45 25.16 17.23 3.51
C ALA A 45 26.65 16.88 3.69
N LEU A 46 26.97 15.75 4.32
CA LEU A 46 28.33 15.28 4.56
C LEU A 46 28.77 14.20 3.58
N PHE A 47 27.87 13.70 2.74
CA PHE A 47 28.18 12.66 1.77
C PHE A 47 29.20 13.13 0.73
N SER A 48 30.15 12.25 0.43
CA SER A 48 30.86 12.26 -0.85
C SER A 48 29.90 11.96 -2.01
N PHE A 49 30.36 12.16 -3.25
CA PHE A 49 29.56 11.81 -4.44
C PHE A 49 29.14 10.34 -4.45
N GLY A 50 30.03 9.42 -4.04
CA GLY A 50 29.75 7.99 -4.00
C GLY A 50 28.65 7.65 -2.99
N GLU A 51 28.78 8.15 -1.76
CA GLU A 51 27.78 7.95 -0.70
C GLU A 51 26.42 8.56 -1.08
N ALA A 52 26.41 9.72 -1.74
CA ALA A 52 25.18 10.32 -2.24
C ALA A 52 24.52 9.46 -3.34
N ALA A 53 25.30 8.89 -4.24
CA ALA A 53 24.79 8.01 -5.29
C ALA A 53 24.23 6.70 -4.73
N GLU A 54 24.93 6.07 -3.77
CA GLU A 54 24.45 4.86 -3.08
C GLU A 54 23.18 5.13 -2.27
N PHE A 55 23.14 6.25 -1.55
CA PHE A 55 21.93 6.66 -0.82
C PHE A 55 20.75 6.86 -1.78
N ALA A 56 20.95 7.56 -2.90
CA ALA A 56 19.92 7.75 -3.91
C ALA A 56 19.44 6.41 -4.50
N ALA A 57 20.35 5.48 -4.78
CA ALA A 57 20.01 4.16 -5.28
C ALA A 57 19.17 3.35 -4.27
N GLY A 58 19.53 3.39 -2.98
CA GLY A 58 18.76 2.74 -1.92
C GLY A 58 17.36 3.35 -1.70
N VAL A 59 17.23 4.68 -1.79
CA VAL A 59 15.91 5.34 -1.73
C VAL A 59 15.03 4.94 -2.90
N GLU A 60 15.59 4.82 -4.11
CA GLU A 60 14.88 4.38 -5.29
C GLU A 60 14.43 2.91 -5.18
N GLU A 61 15.29 2.03 -4.64
CA GLU A 61 14.92 0.65 -4.35
C GLU A 61 13.78 0.55 -3.31
N LEU A 62 13.85 1.35 -2.25
CA LEU A 62 12.77 1.47 -1.26
C LEU A 62 11.46 1.97 -1.90
N ALA A 63 11.54 2.95 -2.81
CA ALA A 63 10.37 3.48 -3.52
C ALA A 63 9.70 2.39 -4.37
N ARG A 64 10.47 1.60 -5.13
CA ARG A 64 9.93 0.45 -5.90
C ARG A 64 9.24 -0.58 -5.01
N ALA A 65 9.85 -0.94 -3.89
CA ALA A 65 9.26 -1.86 -2.93
C ALA A 65 7.94 -1.31 -2.36
N VAL A 66 7.91 -0.02 -2.03
CA VAL A 66 6.69 0.67 -1.57
C VAL A 66 5.61 0.68 -2.64
N ASP A 67 5.94 0.96 -3.91
CA ASP A 67 4.99 0.94 -5.01
C ASP A 67 4.37 -0.46 -5.20
N PHE A 68 5.17 -1.52 -5.12
CA PHE A 68 4.65 -2.89 -5.13
C PHE A 68 3.70 -3.15 -3.95
N LEU A 69 4.09 -2.76 -2.74
CA LEU A 69 3.24 -2.90 -1.55
C LEU A 69 1.93 -2.11 -1.66
N GLN A 70 1.92 -0.96 -2.34
CA GLN A 70 0.70 -0.20 -2.62
C GLN A 70 -0.25 -0.99 -3.55
N LEU A 71 0.26 -1.69 -4.57
CA LEU A 71 -0.55 -2.56 -5.42
C LEU A 71 -1.11 -3.75 -4.64
N VAL A 72 -0.27 -4.40 -3.82
CA VAL A 72 -0.69 -5.51 -2.94
C VAL A 72 -1.80 -5.05 -1.98
N GLY A 73 -1.65 -3.88 -1.35
CA GLY A 73 -2.67 -3.31 -0.47
C GLY A 73 -3.98 -3.03 -1.19
N ALA A 74 -3.93 -2.43 -2.39
CA ALA A 74 -5.13 -2.16 -3.19
C ALA A 74 -5.86 -3.46 -3.60
N ALA A 75 -5.13 -4.48 -4.05
CA ALA A 75 -5.70 -5.78 -4.38
C ALA A 75 -6.28 -6.50 -3.16
N ALA A 76 -5.61 -6.44 -2.01
CA ALA A 76 -6.12 -7.04 -0.78
C ALA A 76 -7.46 -6.44 -0.35
N VAL A 77 -7.61 -5.11 -0.45
CA VAL A 77 -8.88 -4.41 -0.17
C VAL A 77 -9.95 -4.81 -1.18
N ASP A 78 -9.64 -4.83 -2.48
CA ASP A 78 -10.62 -5.19 -3.51
C ASP A 78 -11.09 -6.64 -3.38
N ARG A 79 -10.18 -7.57 -3.11
CA ARG A 79 -10.50 -8.98 -2.84
C ARG A 79 -11.40 -9.13 -1.61
N ALA A 80 -11.00 -8.53 -0.47
CA ALA A 80 -11.77 -8.61 0.77
C ALA A 80 -13.19 -8.03 0.58
N ARG A 81 -13.32 -6.96 -0.22
CA ARG A 81 -14.63 -6.39 -0.56
C ARG A 81 -15.49 -7.35 -1.38
N LYS A 82 -14.92 -8.00 -2.40
CA LYS A 82 -15.62 -8.98 -3.24
C LYS A 82 -16.04 -10.22 -2.45
N GLU A 83 -15.18 -10.71 -1.58
CA GLU A 83 -15.47 -11.85 -0.69
C GLU A 83 -16.60 -11.52 0.29
N ALA A 84 -16.57 -10.35 0.92
CA ALA A 84 -17.64 -9.89 1.81
C ALA A 84 -18.98 -9.72 1.07
N ALA A 85 -18.96 -9.18 -0.15
CA ALA A 85 -20.16 -9.05 -0.97
C ALA A 85 -20.74 -10.41 -1.40
N ALA A 86 -19.87 -11.38 -1.73
CA ALA A 86 -20.30 -12.74 -2.09
C ALA A 86 -20.89 -13.51 -0.89
N ALA A 87 -20.45 -13.18 0.33
CA ALA A 87 -20.94 -13.78 1.57
C ALA A 87 -22.18 -13.08 2.15
N ASP A 88 -22.76 -12.09 1.45
CA ASP A 88 -23.86 -11.22 1.95
C ASP A 88 -23.54 -10.63 3.34
N SER A 89 -22.26 -10.31 3.57
CA SER A 89 -21.76 -9.90 4.87
C SER A 89 -22.11 -8.43 5.15
N PRO A 90 -22.64 -8.09 6.34
CA PRO A 90 -22.95 -6.70 6.70
C PRO A 90 -21.69 -5.83 6.92
N VAL A 91 -20.49 -6.42 6.83
CA VAL A 91 -19.19 -5.74 7.05
C VAL A 91 -18.91 -4.62 6.03
N LEU A 92 -19.63 -4.58 4.91
CA LEU A 92 -19.47 -3.54 3.89
C LEU A 92 -20.25 -2.25 4.14
N ASP A 93 -20.81 -2.01 5.32
CA ASP A 93 -21.49 -0.74 5.66
C ASP A 93 -20.52 0.45 5.80
N ASP A 94 -19.57 0.55 4.87
CA ASP A 94 -18.64 1.66 4.69
C ASP A 94 -19.22 2.75 3.76
N GLY A 95 -20.41 2.52 3.17
CA GLY A 95 -21.11 3.46 2.30
C GLY A 95 -20.58 3.54 0.86
N TYR A 96 -19.55 2.76 0.51
CA TYR A 96 -18.98 2.76 -0.84
C TYR A 96 -19.58 1.66 -1.69
N ARG A 97 -19.75 1.90 -3.00
CA ARG A 97 -20.15 0.82 -3.93
C ARG A 97 -18.95 0.15 -4.57
N LYS A 98 -17.86 0.89 -4.79
CA LYS A 98 -16.68 0.43 -5.52
C LYS A 98 -15.43 0.57 -4.65
N SER A 99 -14.53 -0.41 -4.73
CA SER A 99 -13.24 -0.41 -4.04
C SER A 99 -12.41 0.83 -4.37
N GLY A 100 -12.46 1.31 -5.63
CA GLY A 100 -11.75 2.51 -6.05
C GLY A 100 -12.19 3.78 -5.32
N ASP A 101 -13.49 3.95 -5.07
CA ASP A 101 -14.03 5.10 -4.34
C ASP A 101 -13.63 5.04 -2.86
N PHE A 102 -13.71 3.85 -2.26
CA PHE A 102 -13.22 3.61 -0.90
C PHE A 102 -11.72 3.94 -0.76
N LEU A 103 -10.88 3.45 -1.67
CA LEU A 103 -9.43 3.69 -1.64
C LEU A 103 -9.08 5.16 -1.83
N ARG A 104 -9.78 5.85 -2.74
CA ARG A 104 -9.63 7.30 -2.96
C ARG A 104 -9.80 8.06 -1.66
N ASP A 105 -10.90 7.83 -0.97
CA ASP A 105 -11.25 8.55 0.24
C ASP A 105 -10.40 8.10 1.43
N ARG A 106 -10.09 6.80 1.54
CA ARG A 106 -9.31 6.26 2.66
C ARG A 106 -7.83 6.64 2.60
N LEU A 107 -7.25 6.67 1.40
CA LEU A 107 -5.82 6.93 1.18
C LEU A 107 -5.54 8.38 0.76
N GLN A 108 -6.57 9.18 0.51
CA GLN A 108 -6.45 10.58 0.06
C GLN A 108 -5.66 10.70 -1.25
N ILE A 109 -5.94 9.79 -2.19
CA ILE A 109 -5.37 9.78 -3.54
C ILE A 109 -6.43 10.18 -4.56
N THR A 110 -6.03 10.44 -5.81
CA THR A 110 -7.01 10.73 -6.88
C THR A 110 -7.78 9.46 -7.28
N GLY A 111 -8.97 9.63 -7.85
CA GLY A 111 -9.71 8.50 -8.42
C GLY A 111 -8.94 7.78 -9.54
N THR A 112 -8.20 8.53 -10.36
CA THR A 112 -7.31 7.97 -11.40
C THR A 112 -6.21 7.11 -10.80
N GLU A 113 -5.60 7.55 -9.70
CA GLU A 113 -4.54 6.78 -9.02
C GLU A 113 -5.09 5.52 -8.35
N ALA A 114 -6.26 5.60 -7.69
CA ALA A 114 -6.93 4.42 -7.14
C ALA A 114 -7.24 3.40 -8.25
N HIS A 115 -7.75 3.86 -9.39
CA HIS A 115 -8.01 3.00 -10.55
C HIS A 115 -6.73 2.39 -11.11
N ARG A 116 -5.67 3.20 -11.31
CA ARG A 116 -4.35 2.74 -11.78
C ARG A 116 -3.83 1.59 -10.92
N ARG A 117 -3.88 1.73 -9.60
CA ARG A 117 -3.42 0.68 -8.67
C ARG A 117 -4.23 -0.60 -8.79
N LEU A 118 -5.56 -0.51 -8.88
CA LEU A 118 -6.42 -1.68 -9.05
C LEU A 118 -6.19 -2.39 -10.39
N SER A 119 -6.04 -1.64 -11.48
CA SER A 119 -5.71 -2.20 -12.80
C SER A 119 -4.35 -2.88 -12.80
N LEU A 120 -3.29 -2.18 -12.38
CA LEU A 120 -1.94 -2.74 -12.34
C LEU A 120 -1.82 -3.93 -11.41
N ALA A 121 -2.52 -3.93 -10.27
CA ALA A 121 -2.53 -5.07 -9.38
C ALA A 121 -3.16 -6.31 -10.05
N GLY A 122 -4.16 -6.11 -10.92
CA GLY A 122 -4.71 -7.18 -11.76
C GLY A 122 -3.70 -7.75 -12.76
N ASP A 123 -2.76 -6.94 -13.24
CA ASP A 123 -1.79 -7.35 -14.25
C ASP A 123 -0.50 -7.94 -13.65
N VAL A 124 -0.08 -7.43 -12.49
CA VAL A 124 1.24 -7.69 -11.88
C VAL A 124 1.20 -8.71 -10.74
N LEU A 125 0.04 -8.89 -10.08
CA LEU A 125 -0.07 -9.86 -8.98
C LEU A 125 -0.63 -11.21 -9.45
N PRO A 126 -0.35 -12.32 -8.74
CA PRO A 126 -1.02 -13.58 -8.96
C PRO A 126 -2.55 -13.42 -8.87
N ARG A 127 -3.26 -14.00 -9.82
CA ARG A 127 -4.73 -13.84 -9.96
C ARG A 127 -5.45 -15.12 -9.59
N THR A 128 -6.70 -15.01 -9.17
CA THR A 128 -7.57 -16.18 -8.99
C THR A 128 -8.40 -16.40 -10.25
N GLY A 129 -8.26 -17.56 -10.89
CA GLY A 129 -9.09 -17.93 -12.02
C GLY A 129 -10.51 -18.35 -11.61
N ILE A 130 -11.40 -18.51 -12.59
CA ILE A 130 -12.83 -18.78 -12.37
C ILE A 130 -13.07 -20.06 -11.53
N THR A 131 -12.18 -21.05 -11.62
CA THR A 131 -12.25 -22.30 -10.84
C THR A 131 -11.46 -22.26 -9.53
N GLY A 132 -10.97 -21.09 -9.09
CA GLY A 132 -10.27 -20.89 -7.81
C GLY A 132 -8.76 -21.13 -7.84
N GLN A 133 -8.20 -21.56 -8.97
CA GLN A 133 -6.76 -21.74 -9.15
C GLN A 133 -6.01 -20.41 -9.13
N ILE A 134 -4.79 -20.42 -8.62
CA ILE A 134 -3.87 -19.28 -8.73
C ILE A 134 -3.24 -19.29 -10.12
N LEU A 135 -3.47 -18.23 -10.87
CA LEU A 135 -2.87 -17.95 -12.17
C LEU A 135 -1.67 -17.02 -11.97
N PRO A 136 -0.60 -17.20 -12.77
CA PRO A 136 0.52 -16.28 -12.72
C PRO A 136 0.10 -14.84 -13.10
N PRO A 137 0.91 -13.85 -12.69
CA PRO A 137 0.81 -12.48 -13.21
C PRO A 137 0.75 -12.47 -14.75
N LEU A 138 0.07 -11.48 -15.33
CA LEU A 138 0.17 -11.26 -16.79
C LEU A 138 1.55 -10.78 -17.19
N HIS A 139 2.20 -10.03 -16.31
CA HIS A 139 3.54 -9.48 -16.51
C HIS A 139 4.47 -9.94 -15.39
N GLU A 140 4.93 -11.19 -15.49
CA GLU A 140 5.82 -11.82 -14.48
C GLU A 140 7.10 -11.01 -14.24
N GLU A 141 7.66 -10.39 -15.28
CA GLU A 141 8.87 -9.55 -15.17
C GLU A 141 8.68 -8.32 -14.26
N LEU A 142 7.44 -7.85 -14.12
CA LEU A 142 7.09 -6.70 -13.27
C LEU A 142 6.69 -7.13 -11.85
N ALA A 143 6.51 -8.43 -11.61
CA ALA A 143 6.07 -8.98 -10.33
C ALA A 143 7.22 -9.19 -9.33
N ALA A 144 8.47 -9.16 -9.81
CA ALA A 144 9.66 -9.19 -8.97
C ALA A 144 10.02 -7.74 -8.56
N ALA A 145 9.61 -7.35 -7.36
CA ALA A 145 10.02 -6.08 -6.73
C ALA A 145 11.31 -6.26 -5.94
#